data_AF-A0A1I5UHN5-F1
#
_entry.id   AF-A0A1I5UHN5-F1
#
_cell.length_a   1.000
_cell.length_b   1.000
_cell.length_c   1.000
_cell.angle_alpha   90.00
_cell.angle_beta   90.00
_cell.angle_gamma   90.00
#
_symmetry.space_group_name_H-M   'P 1'
#
loop_
_entity.id
_entity.type
_entity.pdbx_description
1 polymer ?
#
loop_
_entity_poly.entity_id
_entity_poly.type
_entity_poly.pdbx_seq_one_letter_code
_entity_poly.pdbx_strand_id
1 'polypeptide(L)'
;MISDRLFVYGTLMRGFDHPMARLLAQHADFLGEATCRGRLVLVKHYPGLLLSDAPSDFVHGELFRLRAGDELLRELDMYEACGEGFPEPTEYLRRLVDVTGADGTTSSAWTYVYNWPVTDLPHIESGRFLEH
;
A
#
# COMPACT_ATOMS: atom_id res chain seq x y z
N MET A 1 -16.82 -7.60 4.08
CA MET A 1 -16.95 -6.14 3.86
C MET A 1 -16.16 -5.81 2.61
N ILE A 2 -16.81 -5.25 1.58
CA ILE A 2 -16.13 -4.81 0.37
C ILE A 2 -15.71 -3.36 0.67
N SER A 3 -14.45 -3.14 1.06
CA SER A 3 -13.93 -1.77 1.13
C SER A 3 -13.62 -1.32 -0.30
N ASP A 4 -14.13 -0.16 -0.68
CA ASP A 4 -13.81 0.54 -1.92
C ASP A 4 -12.56 1.42 -1.79
N ARG A 5 -11.79 1.28 -0.70
CA ARG A 5 -10.63 2.14 -0.42
C ARG A 5 -9.32 1.40 -0.61
N LEU A 6 -8.33 2.08 -1.17
CA LEU A 6 -6.98 1.58 -1.36
C LEU A 6 -5.98 2.57 -0.74
N PHE A 7 -5.18 2.06 0.18
CA PHE A 7 -4.05 2.75 0.76
C PHE A 7 -2.77 2.33 0.03
N VAL A 8 -2.01 3.29 -0.47
CA VAL A 8 -0.74 3.09 -1.15
C VAL A 8 0.36 3.88 -0.47
N TYR A 9 1.55 3.30 -0.36
CA TYR A 9 2.66 3.84 0.43
C TYR A 9 4.00 3.83 -0.35
N GLY A 10 3.95 3.61 -1.67
CA GLY A 10 5.13 3.36 -2.50
C GLY A 10 4.99 3.87 -3.93
N THR A 11 5.43 3.07 -4.88
CA THR A 11 5.48 3.39 -6.33
C THR A 11 4.13 3.69 -6.97
N LEU A 12 3.03 3.32 -6.31
CA LEU A 12 1.65 3.63 -6.74
C LEU A 12 1.18 5.04 -6.32
N MET A 13 1.95 5.75 -5.49
CA MET A 13 1.64 7.13 -5.10
C MET A 13 1.77 8.09 -6.29
N ARG A 14 1.02 9.20 -6.26
CA ARG A 14 0.93 10.17 -7.38
C ARG A 14 2.27 10.84 -7.73
N GLY A 15 3.25 10.83 -6.83
CA GLY A 15 4.57 11.39 -7.05
C GLY A 15 5.46 10.59 -8.03
N PHE A 16 5.10 9.36 -8.36
CA PHE A 16 5.87 8.52 -9.28
C PHE A 16 5.35 8.64 -10.72
N ASP A 17 6.27 8.82 -11.68
CA ASP A 17 5.94 8.72 -13.11
C ASP A 17 5.81 7.24 -13.50
N HIS A 18 4.74 6.62 -13.02
CA HIS A 18 4.45 5.21 -13.27
C HIS A 18 3.05 5.08 -13.91
N PRO A 19 2.89 4.25 -14.97
CA PRO A 19 1.59 4.05 -15.61
C PRO A 19 0.50 3.60 -14.63
N MET A 20 0.86 2.82 -13.62
CA MET A 20 -0.09 2.28 -12.63
C MET A 20 -0.56 3.37 -11.66
N ALA A 21 0.30 4.33 -11.30
CA ALA A 21 -0.09 5.50 -10.52
C ALA A 21 -1.06 6.40 -11.31
N ARG A 22 -0.81 6.58 -12.63
CA ARG A 22 -1.75 7.29 -13.53
C ARG A 22 -3.08 6.55 -13.67
N LEU A 23 -3.06 5.23 -13.77
CA LEU A 23 -4.26 4.40 -13.86
C LEU A 23 -5.09 4.49 -12.57
N LEU A 24 -4.45 4.34 -11.41
CA LEU A 24 -5.06 4.52 -10.10
C LEU A 24 -5.71 5.91 -9.99
N ALA A 25 -4.99 6.98 -10.34
CA ALA A 25 -5.53 8.33 -10.30
C ALA A 25 -6.71 8.55 -11.29
N GLN A 26 -6.77 7.82 -12.40
CA GLN A 26 -7.87 7.88 -13.36
C GLN A 26 -9.12 7.12 -12.91
N HIS A 27 -8.94 6.02 -12.19
CA HIS A 27 -10.02 5.10 -11.76
C HIS A 27 -10.38 5.20 -10.26
N ALA A 28 -9.66 6.01 -9.50
CA ALA A 28 -9.92 6.27 -8.10
C ALA A 28 -9.96 7.78 -7.80
N ASP A 29 -10.57 8.13 -6.67
CA ASP A 29 -10.58 9.48 -6.14
C ASP A 29 -9.55 9.58 -5.01
N PHE A 30 -8.63 10.52 -5.10
CA PHE A 30 -7.70 10.81 -4.02
C PHE A 30 -8.47 11.40 -2.82
N LEU A 31 -8.46 10.71 -1.69
CA LEU A 31 -9.12 11.16 -0.45
C LEU A 31 -8.18 12.03 0.40
N GLY A 32 -6.87 11.79 0.33
CA GLY A 32 -5.88 12.53 1.12
C GLY A 32 -4.70 11.65 1.56
N GLU A 33 -3.81 12.25 2.34
CA GLU A 33 -2.78 11.51 3.06
C GLU A 33 -3.41 10.70 4.20
N ALA A 34 -2.88 9.50 4.43
CA ALA A 34 -3.29 8.64 5.52
C ALA A 34 -2.07 7.93 6.12
N THR A 35 -2.28 7.36 7.30
CA THR A 35 -1.27 6.55 7.99
C THR A 35 -1.84 5.19 8.36
N CYS A 36 -1.01 4.16 8.33
CA CYS A 36 -1.38 2.83 8.82
C CYS A 36 -0.37 2.35 9.86
N ARG A 37 -0.80 1.39 10.67
CA ARG A 37 0.07 0.74 11.66
C ARG A 37 1.02 -0.24 10.98
N GLY A 38 2.31 0.01 11.08
CA GLY A 38 3.31 -0.82 10.41
C GLY A 38 4.68 -0.19 10.28
N ARG A 39 5.60 -0.95 9.70
CA ARG A 39 6.96 -0.54 9.35
C ARG A 39 7.15 -0.63 7.85
N LEU A 40 7.92 0.29 7.29
CA LEU A 40 8.42 0.17 5.94
C LEU A 40 9.81 -0.46 5.94
N VAL A 41 10.01 -1.40 5.05
CA VAL A 41 11.32 -1.95 4.72
C VAL A 41 11.63 -1.70 3.26
N LEU A 42 12.89 -1.50 2.93
CA LEU A 42 13.34 -1.37 1.56
C LEU A 42 13.69 -2.77 1.04
N VAL A 43 12.80 -3.37 0.23
CA VAL A 43 13.04 -4.71 -0.31
C VAL A 43 14.14 -4.65 -1.36
N LYS A 44 14.02 -3.71 -2.31
CA LYS A 44 15.03 -3.41 -3.35
C LYS A 44 14.96 -1.92 -3.72
N HIS A 45 14.30 -1.62 -4.84
CA HIS A 45 14.00 -0.26 -5.29
C HIS A 45 12.58 0.18 -4.94
N TYR A 46 11.86 -0.67 -4.20
CA TYR A 46 10.48 -0.47 -3.79
C TYR A 46 10.31 -0.80 -2.30
N PRO A 47 9.33 -0.18 -1.63
CA PRO A 47 9.08 -0.40 -0.22
C PRO A 47 8.17 -1.61 -0.01
N GLY A 48 8.38 -2.31 1.10
CA GLY A 48 7.48 -3.33 1.63
C GLY A 48 6.86 -2.87 2.95
N LEU A 49 5.53 -2.92 3.05
CA LEU A 49 4.82 -2.70 4.31
C LEU A 49 4.77 -3.97 5.13
N LEU A 50 5.26 -3.89 6.35
CA LEU A 50 5.08 -4.89 7.39
C LEU A 50 4.10 -4.38 8.43
N LEU A 51 3.02 -5.12 8.67
CA LEU A 51 2.08 -4.76 9.72
C LEU A 51 2.72 -4.94 11.10
N SER A 52 2.48 -3.99 11.99
CA SER A 52 3.00 -3.98 13.34
C SER A 52 1.93 -3.40 14.27
N ASP A 53 1.75 -4.02 15.43
CA ASP A 53 0.84 -3.53 16.48
C ASP A 53 1.49 -2.48 17.38
N ALA A 54 2.77 -2.13 17.15
CA ALA A 54 3.48 -1.20 18.02
C ALA A 54 2.96 0.24 17.84
N PRO A 55 2.74 0.98 18.95
CA PRO A 55 2.16 2.32 18.91
C PRO A 55 3.10 3.39 18.32
N SER A 56 4.39 3.10 18.16
CA SER A 56 5.38 3.95 17.50
C SER A 56 5.45 3.75 15.98
N ASP A 57 4.92 2.64 15.49
CA ASP A 57 5.14 2.21 14.10
C ASP A 57 4.01 2.73 13.22
N PHE A 58 4.36 3.67 12.35
CA PHE A 58 3.45 4.26 11.40
C PHE A 58 4.08 4.30 10.02
N VAL A 59 3.28 3.94 9.02
CA VAL A 59 3.60 4.13 7.62
C VAL A 59 2.69 5.22 7.06
N HIS A 60 3.31 6.18 6.39
CA HIS A 60 2.63 7.27 5.72
C HIS A 60 2.43 6.91 4.24
N GLY A 61 1.26 7.24 3.74
CA GLY A 61 0.91 7.02 2.35
C GLY A 61 -0.30 7.85 1.93
N GLU A 62 -0.87 7.48 0.81
CA GLU A 62 -2.01 8.13 0.19
C GLU A 62 -3.22 7.19 0.19
N LEU A 63 -4.38 7.74 0.50
CA LEU A 63 -5.65 7.02 0.49
C LEU A 63 -6.46 7.39 -0.74
N PHE A 64 -6.92 6.37 -1.45
CA PHE A 64 -7.75 6.47 -2.63
C PHE A 64 -9.06 5.74 -2.44
N ARG A 65 -10.12 6.26 -3.08
CA ARG A 65 -11.42 5.61 -3.19
C ARG A 65 -11.59 5.08 -4.61
N LEU A 66 -11.58 3.77 -4.76
CA LEU A 66 -11.74 3.09 -6.04
C LEU A 66 -13.16 3.26 -6.55
N ARG A 67 -13.33 3.79 -7.77
CA ARG A 67 -14.64 3.89 -8.42
C ARG A 67 -15.05 2.55 -9.06
N ALA A 68 -14.07 1.81 -9.57
CA ALA A 68 -14.22 0.47 -10.11
C ALA A 68 -13.24 -0.46 -9.39
N GLY A 69 -13.62 -0.90 -8.19
CA GLY A 69 -12.77 -1.65 -7.27
C GLY A 69 -12.14 -2.88 -7.90
N ASP A 70 -12.94 -3.85 -8.34
CA ASP A 70 -12.46 -5.18 -8.73
C ASP A 70 -11.52 -5.20 -9.94
N GLU A 71 -11.81 -4.43 -10.99
CA GLU A 71 -11.01 -4.43 -12.22
C GLU A 71 -9.62 -3.80 -11.99
N LEU A 72 -9.60 -2.61 -11.37
CA LEU A 72 -8.36 -1.93 -11.03
C LEU A 72 -7.54 -2.73 -10.04
N LEU A 73 -8.18 -3.30 -9.02
CA LEU A 73 -7.54 -4.16 -8.05
C LEU A 73 -6.85 -5.35 -8.72
N ARG A 74 -7.49 -5.97 -9.72
CA ARG A 74 -6.89 -7.08 -10.47
C ARG A 74 -5.66 -6.64 -11.27
N GLU A 75 -5.68 -5.45 -11.87
CA GLU A 75 -4.51 -4.89 -12.57
C GLU A 75 -3.36 -4.60 -11.60
N LEU A 76 -3.67 -4.03 -10.43
CA LEU A 76 -2.68 -3.77 -9.38
C LEU A 76 -2.12 -5.08 -8.81
N ASP A 77 -2.94 -6.11 -8.62
CA ASP A 77 -2.48 -7.42 -8.15
C ASP A 77 -1.52 -8.07 -9.14
N MET A 78 -1.78 -7.94 -10.44
CA MET A 78 -0.87 -8.41 -11.49
C MET A 78 0.46 -7.65 -11.47
N TYR A 79 0.43 -6.35 -11.16
CA TYR A 79 1.63 -5.51 -11.06
C TYR A 79 2.48 -5.85 -9.83
N GLU A 80 1.85 -6.03 -8.67
CA GLU A 80 2.50 -6.38 -7.39
C GLU A 80 2.84 -7.88 -7.27
N ALA A 81 2.74 -8.63 -8.38
CA ALA A 81 2.99 -10.07 -8.44
C ALA A 81 2.18 -10.89 -7.40
N CYS A 82 0.97 -10.44 -7.08
CA CYS A 82 0.06 -11.09 -6.15
C CYS A 82 -1.30 -11.50 -6.77
N GLY A 83 -1.40 -11.44 -8.11
CA GLY A 83 -2.59 -11.85 -8.86
C GLY A 83 -2.69 -13.36 -9.10
N GLU A 84 -3.73 -13.77 -9.84
CA GLU A 84 -3.90 -15.15 -10.26
C GLU A 84 -2.75 -15.59 -11.19
N GLY A 85 -2.04 -16.66 -10.80
CA GLY A 85 -0.95 -17.24 -11.59
C GLY A 85 0.45 -17.07 -10.98
N PHE A 86 0.59 -16.33 -9.88
CA PHE A 86 1.86 -16.28 -9.13
C PHE A 86 1.94 -17.45 -8.12
N PRO A 87 3.11 -18.09 -7.97
CA PRO A 87 3.28 -19.18 -7.01
C PRO A 87 3.17 -18.65 -5.57
N GLU A 88 2.35 -19.30 -4.75
CA GLU A 88 2.26 -18.99 -3.33
C GLU A 88 3.47 -19.55 -2.56
N PRO A 89 4.01 -18.81 -1.57
CA PRO A 89 3.58 -17.49 -1.11
C PRO A 89 4.03 -16.36 -2.07
N THR A 90 3.07 -15.53 -2.48
CA THR A 90 3.34 -14.31 -3.26
C THR A 90 4.20 -13.33 -2.44
N GLU A 91 4.94 -12.48 -3.13
CA GLU A 91 5.81 -11.47 -2.49
C GLU A 91 4.98 -10.46 -1.67
N TYR A 92 3.88 -10.00 -2.26
CA TYR A 92 2.89 -9.15 -1.62
C TYR A 92 1.56 -9.88 -1.42
N LEU A 93 0.82 -9.47 -0.40
CA LEU A 93 -0.54 -9.91 -0.14
C LEU A 93 -1.46 -8.70 -0.01
N ARG A 94 -2.58 -8.70 -0.74
CA ARG A 94 -3.59 -7.66 -0.53
C ARG A 94 -4.36 -7.93 0.77
N ARG A 95 -4.30 -7.03 1.73
CA ARG A 95 -5.00 -7.12 3.02
C ARG A 95 -5.78 -5.84 3.33
N LEU A 96 -6.89 -6.02 4.04
CA LEU A 96 -7.60 -4.89 4.66
C LEU A 96 -6.87 -4.50 5.93
N VAL A 97 -6.54 -3.22 6.04
CA VAL A 97 -5.91 -2.63 7.22
C VAL A 97 -6.67 -1.38 7.62
N ASP A 98 -6.59 -1.03 8.89
CA ASP A 98 -7.11 0.23 9.37
C ASP A 98 -6.09 1.34 9.10
N VAL A 99 -6.57 2.37 8.40
CA VAL A 99 -5.82 3.58 8.09
C VAL A 99 -6.49 4.78 8.72
N THR A 100 -5.68 5.70 9.21
CA THR A 100 -6.12 6.96 9.80
C THR A 100 -5.81 8.08 8.83
N GLY A 101 -6.86 8.74 8.32
CA GLY A 101 -6.74 9.90 7.44
C GLY A 101 -6.17 11.12 8.17
N ALA A 102 -5.78 12.15 7.40
CA ALA A 102 -5.32 13.43 7.94
C ALA A 102 -6.36 14.15 8.83
N ASP A 103 -7.64 13.81 8.68
CA ASP A 103 -8.75 14.29 9.52
C ASP A 103 -8.87 13.57 10.87
N GLY A 104 -8.03 12.55 11.11
CA GLY A 104 -8.08 11.68 12.29
C GLY A 104 -9.13 10.56 12.19
N THR A 105 -9.84 10.44 11.07
CA THR A 105 -10.83 9.38 10.87
C THR A 105 -10.13 8.06 10.55
N THR A 106 -10.37 7.04 11.37
CA THR A 106 -9.92 5.68 11.07
C THR A 106 -10.92 4.96 10.17
N SER A 107 -10.41 4.21 9.20
CA SER A 107 -11.20 3.53 8.19
C SER A 107 -10.45 2.35 7.61
N SER A 108 -11.16 1.29 7.23
CA SER A 108 -10.50 0.13 6.62
C SER A 108 -10.26 0.34 5.12
N ALA A 109 -9.03 0.11 4.67
CA ALA A 109 -8.62 0.21 3.27
C ALA A 109 -7.79 -1.01 2.87
N TRP A 110 -7.87 -1.40 1.61
CA TRP A 110 -6.98 -2.38 1.02
C TRP A 110 -5.57 -1.81 0.96
N THR A 111 -4.57 -2.63 1.24
CA THR A 111 -3.16 -2.31 1.04
C THR A 111 -2.44 -3.58 0.63
N TYR A 112 -1.25 -3.43 0.06
CA TYR A 112 -0.35 -4.53 -0.26
C TYR A 112 0.63 -4.69 0.90
N VAL A 113 0.64 -5.83 1.58
CA VAL A 113 1.59 -6.12 2.66
C VAL A 113 2.67 -7.06 2.15
N TYR A 114 3.92 -6.80 2.50
CA TYR A 114 5.02 -7.68 2.15
C TYR A 114 4.94 -8.96 2.98
N ASN A 115 5.07 -10.11 2.33
CA ASN A 115 4.81 -11.43 2.92
C ASN A 115 6.06 -12.31 3.01
N TRP A 116 7.14 -11.96 2.32
CA TRP A 116 8.39 -12.71 2.36
C TRP A 116 9.22 -12.39 3.61
N PRO A 117 10.17 -13.28 3.97
CA PRO A 117 11.07 -13.02 5.09
C PRO A 117 11.91 -11.76 4.84
N VAL A 118 11.95 -10.89 5.85
CA VAL A 118 12.67 -9.59 5.83
C VAL A 118 14.05 -9.66 6.48
N THR A 119 14.67 -10.84 6.47
CA THR A 119 15.99 -11.04 7.07
C THR A 119 17.00 -10.13 6.37
N ASP A 120 17.53 -9.14 7.11
CA ASP A 120 18.50 -8.14 6.65
C ASP A 120 18.02 -7.05 5.67
N LEU A 121 16.71 -6.78 5.58
CA LEU A 121 16.25 -5.64 4.79
C LEU A 121 16.46 -4.31 5.54
N PRO A 122 16.94 -3.23 4.86
CA PRO A 122 17.01 -1.91 5.44
C PRO A 122 15.62 -1.43 5.88
N HIS A 123 15.50 -0.98 7.12
CA HIS A 123 14.27 -0.39 7.62
C HIS A 123 14.22 1.10 7.27
N ILE A 124 13.06 1.57 6.83
CA ILE A 124 12.80 2.99 6.62
C ILE A 124 12.17 3.52 7.91
N GLU A 125 13.01 3.98 8.84
CA GLU A 125 12.58 4.47 10.17
C GLU A 125 11.60 5.65 10.09
N SER A 126 11.68 6.44 9.01
CA SER A 126 10.76 7.56 8.78
C SER A 126 9.33 7.12 8.47
N GLY A 127 9.11 5.84 8.13
CA GLY A 127 7.80 5.35 7.68
C GLY A 127 7.31 6.02 6.39
N ARG A 128 8.18 6.74 5.68
CA ARG A 128 7.87 7.56 4.51
C ARG A 128 8.79 7.20 3.37
N PHE A 129 8.23 6.59 2.32
CA PHE A 129 9.00 6.21 1.14
C PHE A 129 9.44 7.43 0.29
N LEU A 130 8.64 8.51 0.25
CA LEU A 130 8.97 9.71 -0.54
C LEU A 130 10.18 10.50 -0.01
N GLU A 131 10.60 10.27 1.23
CA GLU A 131 11.72 10.98 1.86
C GLU A 131 13.02 10.15 1.89
N HIS A 132 13.03 8.98 1.24
CA HIS A 132 14.17 8.05 1.20
C HIS A 132 14.84 8.05 -0.18
#